data_AF-A0AAV3X763-F1
#
_entry.id   AF-A0AAV3X763-F1
#
_cell.length_a   1.000
_cell.length_b   1.000
_cell.length_c   1.000
_cell.angle_alpha   90.00
_cell.angle_beta   90.00
_cell.angle_gamma   90.00
#
_symmetry.space_group_name_H-M   'P 1'
#
loop_
_entity.id
_entity.type
_entity.pdbx_description
1 polymer ?
#
loop_
_entity_poly.entity_id
_entity_poly.type
_entity_poly.pdbx_seq_one_letter_code
_entity_poly.pdbx_strand_id
1 'polypeptide(L)'
;MQNLSIKTFIFALCIAGGSVIAQTLSLPQNLIPFNSPEGEKLLIESQSRQDYWPLSMQFITQRNQAFCGVASMVMVLNALSVPAPESPEFGPDRVFTQENFFNNERTRQVITPERVSRQGIT
;
A
#
# COMPACT_ATOMS: atom_id res chain seq x y z
N MET A 1 39.41 -24.45 -17.12
CA MET A 1 38.08 -24.78 -17.72
C MET A 1 36.93 -24.81 -16.69
N GLN A 2 37.17 -25.00 -15.38
CA GLN A 2 36.09 -25.04 -14.36
C GLN A 2 35.35 -23.70 -14.14
N ASN A 3 36.04 -22.56 -14.22
CA ASN A 3 35.45 -21.23 -13.96
C ASN A 3 34.49 -20.73 -15.07
N LEU A 4 34.58 -21.29 -16.28
CA LEU A 4 33.69 -20.90 -17.38
C LEU A 4 32.29 -21.49 -17.18
N SER A 5 32.22 -22.76 -16.75
CA SER A 5 30.96 -23.49 -16.51
C SER A 5 30.14 -22.89 -15.36
N ILE A 6 30.79 -22.45 -14.27
CA ILE A 6 30.12 -21.80 -13.13
C ILE A 6 29.51 -20.45 -13.52
N LYS A 7 30.23 -19.64 -14.31
CA LYS A 7 29.74 -18.34 -14.77
C LYS A 7 28.54 -18.50 -15.71
N THR A 8 28.58 -19.49 -16.61
CA THR A 8 27.45 -19.79 -17.49
C THR A 8 26.22 -20.27 -16.70
N PHE A 9 26.43 -21.04 -15.64
CA PHE A 9 25.34 -21.54 -14.79
C PHE A 9 24.66 -20.43 -13.99
N ILE A 10 25.43 -19.49 -13.42
CA ILE A 10 24.87 -18.33 -12.69
C ILE A 10 24.08 -17.42 -13.64
N PHE A 11 24.58 -17.19 -14.85
CA PHE A 11 23.89 -16.34 -15.82
C PHE A 11 22.57 -16.98 -16.31
N ALA A 12 22.55 -18.30 -16.50
CA ALA A 12 21.33 -19.03 -16.86
C ALA A 12 20.29 -19.03 -15.72
N LEU A 13 20.72 -19.13 -14.46
CA LEU A 13 19.84 -19.07 -13.29
C LEU A 13 19.17 -17.69 -13.14
N CYS A 14 19.87 -16.61 -13.50
CA CYS A 14 19.31 -15.25 -13.49
C CYS A 14 18.28 -15.00 -14.61
N ILE A 15 18.37 -15.69 -15.75
CA ILE A 15 17.41 -15.56 -16.86
C ILE A 15 16.19 -16.48 -16.64
N ALA A 16 16.37 -17.62 -15.98
CA ALA A 16 15.30 -18.55 -15.61
C ALA A 16 14.53 -18.16 -14.35
N GLY A 17 15.03 -17.17 -13.59
CA GLY A 17 14.29 -16.52 -12.52
C GLY A 17 13.09 -15.79 -13.12
N GLY A 18 11.95 -16.49 -13.17
CA GLY A 18 10.72 -16.00 -13.76
C GLY A 18 10.43 -14.56 -13.33
N SER A 19 9.97 -13.75 -14.27
CA SER A 19 9.55 -12.39 -14.00
C SER A 19 8.66 -12.38 -12.76
N VAL A 20 9.12 -11.76 -11.69
CA VAL A 20 8.27 -11.45 -10.53
C VAL A 20 7.34 -10.33 -10.97
N ILE A 21 6.34 -10.68 -11.79
CA ILE A 21 5.26 -9.77 -12.12
C ILE A 21 4.41 -9.70 -10.86
N ALA A 22 4.23 -8.50 -10.33
CA ALA A 22 3.25 -8.23 -9.30
C ALA A 22 1.84 -8.53 -9.87
N GLN A 23 1.38 -9.77 -9.70
CA GLN A 23 0.11 -10.26 -10.20
C GLN A 23 -0.92 -10.22 -9.07
N THR A 24 -2.07 -9.61 -9.33
CA THR A 24 -3.23 -9.71 -8.48
C THR A 24 -3.93 -11.07 -8.71
N LEU A 25 -4.61 -11.59 -7.68
CA LEU A 25 -5.44 -12.79 -7.84
C LEU A 25 -6.65 -12.48 -8.71
N SER A 26 -7.19 -13.52 -9.36
CA SER A 26 -8.46 -13.42 -10.07
C SER A 26 -9.59 -13.09 -9.11
N LEU A 27 -10.52 -12.24 -9.54
CA LEU A 27 -11.70 -11.90 -8.76
C LEU A 27 -12.78 -12.99 -8.88
N PRO A 28 -13.50 -13.29 -7.79
CA PRO A 28 -14.75 -14.05 -7.85
C PRO A 28 -15.76 -13.43 -8.82
N GLN A 29 -16.63 -14.26 -9.42
CA GLN A 29 -17.60 -13.83 -10.45
C GLN A 29 -18.61 -12.78 -9.98
N ASN A 30 -18.82 -12.65 -8.67
CA ASN A 30 -19.75 -11.69 -8.08
C ASN A 30 -19.12 -10.30 -7.82
N LEU A 31 -17.86 -10.06 -8.21
CA LEU A 31 -17.17 -8.78 -8.06
C LEU A 31 -16.82 -8.19 -9.43
N ILE A 32 -17.05 -6.89 -9.60
CA ILE A 32 -16.66 -6.15 -10.81
C ILE A 32 -15.33 -5.46 -10.54
N PRO A 33 -14.26 -5.76 -11.30
CA PRO A 33 -12.96 -5.09 -11.13
C PRO A 33 -13.05 -3.60 -11.45
N PHE A 34 -12.43 -2.77 -10.61
CA PHE A 34 -12.39 -1.32 -10.83
C PHE A 34 -11.63 -0.94 -12.12
N ASN A 35 -10.60 -1.70 -12.49
CA ASN A 35 -9.82 -1.54 -13.72
C ASN A 35 -10.48 -2.19 -14.95
N SER A 36 -11.80 -2.09 -15.08
CA SER A 36 -12.56 -2.56 -16.23
C SER A 36 -13.52 -1.48 -16.74
N PRO A 37 -13.95 -1.53 -18.02
CA PRO A 37 -14.92 -0.56 -18.54
C PRO A 37 -16.20 -0.46 -17.71
N GLU A 38 -16.69 -1.60 -17.19
CA GLU A 38 -17.87 -1.64 -16.32
C GLU A 38 -17.58 -0.99 -14.95
N GLY A 39 -16.41 -1.27 -14.35
CA GLY A 39 -16.00 -0.67 -13.07
C GLY A 39 -15.82 0.85 -13.16
N GLU A 40 -15.21 1.34 -14.24
CA GLU A 40 -15.09 2.77 -14.52
C GLU A 40 -16.48 3.41 -14.66
N LYS A 41 -17.36 2.80 -15.45
CA LYS A 41 -18.75 3.27 -15.63
C LYS A 41 -19.49 3.38 -14.30
N LEU A 42 -19.38 2.37 -13.42
CA LEU A 42 -20.02 2.38 -12.10
C LEU A 42 -19.58 3.57 -11.24
N LEU A 43 -18.28 3.92 -11.25
CA LEU A 43 -17.81 5.12 -10.58
C LEU A 43 -18.31 6.40 -11.27
N ILE A 44 -18.33 6.42 -12.60
CA ILE A 44 -18.75 7.60 -13.35
C ILE A 44 -20.25 7.91 -13.18
N GLU A 45 -21.08 6.89 -13.03
CA GLU A 45 -22.54 7.03 -12.90
C GLU A 45 -23.00 7.15 -11.42
N SER A 46 -22.18 6.73 -10.46
CA SER A 46 -22.49 6.83 -9.03
C SER A 46 -22.74 8.26 -8.57
N GLN A 47 -23.86 8.48 -7.86
CA GLN A 47 -24.18 9.74 -7.19
C GLN A 47 -23.51 9.85 -5.80
N SER A 48 -22.87 8.79 -5.31
CA SER A 48 -22.24 8.69 -4.00
C SER A 48 -20.77 8.37 -4.14
N ARG A 49 -19.98 9.34 -4.60
CA ARG A 49 -18.56 9.16 -4.98
C ARG A 49 -17.64 10.30 -4.55
N GLN A 50 -18.11 11.21 -3.70
CA GLN A 50 -17.36 12.41 -3.34
C GLN A 50 -16.01 12.07 -2.71
N ASP A 51 -15.96 11.02 -1.90
CA ASP A 51 -14.75 10.57 -1.21
C ASP A 51 -13.72 9.90 -2.13
N TYR A 52 -14.12 9.42 -3.30
CA TYR A 52 -13.20 8.77 -4.24
C TYR A 52 -12.06 9.71 -4.65
N TRP A 53 -12.36 10.98 -4.91
CA TRP A 53 -11.38 11.95 -5.39
C TRP A 53 -10.26 12.22 -4.36
N PRO A 54 -10.55 12.63 -3.11
CA PRO A 54 -9.50 12.82 -2.12
C PRO A 54 -8.80 11.51 -1.73
N LEU A 55 -9.51 10.38 -1.67
CA LEU A 55 -8.87 9.09 -1.34
C LEU A 55 -7.95 8.59 -2.45
N SER A 56 -8.33 8.77 -3.73
CA SER A 56 -7.48 8.37 -4.87
C SER A 56 -6.18 9.17 -4.93
N MET A 57 -6.20 10.45 -4.56
CA MET A 57 -4.99 11.28 -4.44
C MET A 57 -4.06 10.81 -3.31
N GLN A 58 -4.58 10.07 -2.33
CA GLN A 58 -3.82 9.57 -1.18
C GLN A 58 -3.57 8.05 -1.23
N PHE A 59 -3.88 7.38 -2.35
CA PHE A 59 -3.87 5.91 -2.41
C PHE A 59 -2.45 5.34 -2.25
N ILE A 60 -2.29 4.42 -1.30
CA ILE A 60 -1.00 3.78 -0.96
C ILE A 60 -1.14 2.28 -0.75
N THR A 61 -0.08 1.54 -1.05
CA THR A 61 0.02 0.10 -0.74
C THR A 61 0.40 -0.12 0.71
N GLN A 62 -0.26 -1.05 1.40
CA GLN A 62 0.12 -1.46 2.75
C GLN A 62 1.57 -1.97 2.79
N ARG A 63 2.34 -1.57 3.81
CA ARG A 63 3.77 -1.93 3.92
C ARG A 63 4.01 -3.42 4.15
N ASN A 64 3.10 -4.08 4.85
CA ASN A 64 3.13 -5.51 5.09
C ASN A 64 1.69 -6.04 5.24
N GLN A 65 1.53 -7.36 5.36
CA GLN A 65 0.22 -8.01 5.41
C GLN A 65 -0.64 -7.65 6.64
N ALA A 66 -0.05 -7.08 7.68
CA ALA A 66 -0.76 -6.66 8.89
C ALA A 66 -1.04 -5.14 8.95
N PHE A 67 -0.60 -4.37 7.95
CA PHE A 67 -0.66 -2.90 7.96
C PHE A 67 -1.83 -2.30 7.16
N CYS A 68 -2.78 -3.12 6.69
CA CYS A 68 -3.94 -2.63 5.94
C CYS A 68 -4.69 -1.51 6.68
N GLY A 69 -4.95 -1.68 7.98
CA GLY A 69 -5.61 -0.66 8.81
C GLY A 69 -4.81 0.64 8.91
N VAL A 70 -3.48 0.56 9.06
CA VAL A 70 -2.60 1.75 9.11
C VAL A 70 -2.62 2.49 7.77
N ALA A 71 -2.52 1.75 6.65
CA ALA A 71 -2.61 2.34 5.32
C ALA A 71 -3.95 3.06 5.11
N SER A 72 -5.06 2.43 5.49
CA SER A 72 -6.40 3.05 5.42
C SER A 72 -6.51 4.32 6.27
N MET A 73 -6.00 4.31 7.51
CA MET A 73 -6.02 5.49 8.38
C MET A 73 -5.17 6.63 7.80
N VAL A 74 -3.97 6.33 7.30
CA VAL A 74 -3.10 7.33 6.65
C VAL A 74 -3.79 7.99 5.46
N MET A 75 -4.43 7.20 4.59
CA MET A 75 -5.19 7.73 3.44
C MET A 75 -6.28 8.70 3.90
N VAL A 76 -7.08 8.31 4.90
CA VAL A 76 -8.20 9.11 5.41
C VAL A 76 -7.69 10.38 6.11
N LEU A 77 -6.67 10.28 6.95
CA LEU A 77 -6.13 11.43 7.68
C LEU A 77 -5.54 12.49 6.72
N ASN A 78 -4.84 12.05 5.67
CA ASN A 78 -4.33 12.96 4.64
C ASN A 78 -5.47 13.56 3.81
N ALA A 79 -6.47 12.76 3.42
CA ALA A 79 -7.65 13.24 2.70
C ALA A 79 -8.43 14.32 3.50
N LEU A 80 -8.46 14.19 4.82
CA LEU A 80 -9.06 15.17 5.74
C LEU A 80 -8.14 16.36 6.06
N SER A 81 -6.92 16.41 5.52
CA SER A 81 -5.92 17.46 5.82
C SER A 81 -5.65 17.61 7.33
N VAL A 82 -5.65 16.52 8.08
CA VAL A 82 -5.33 16.54 9.51
C VAL A 82 -3.86 16.97 9.69
N PRO A 83 -3.52 17.84 10.66
CA PRO A 83 -2.14 18.19 10.94
C PRO A 83 -1.28 16.95 11.19
N ALA A 84 -0.35 16.69 10.27
CA ALA A 84 0.51 15.53 10.29
C ALA A 84 1.76 15.72 11.16
N PRO A 85 2.35 14.62 11.68
CA PRO A 85 3.67 14.67 12.31
C PRO A 85 4.76 15.04 11.30
N GLU A 86 5.96 15.34 11.81
CA GLU A 86 7.13 15.56 10.96
C GLU A 86 7.45 14.30 10.16
N SER A 87 7.81 14.52 8.90
CA SER A 87 8.15 13.47 7.93
C SER A 87 9.52 13.80 7.35
N PRO A 88 10.63 13.36 8.00
CA PRO A 88 11.98 13.69 7.55
C PRO A 88 12.24 13.36 6.08
N GLU A 89 11.55 12.35 5.55
CA GLU A 89 11.60 11.94 4.15
C GLU A 89 11.02 12.97 3.16
N PHE A 90 10.18 13.89 3.63
CA PHE A 90 9.50 14.93 2.83
C PHE A 90 9.92 16.36 3.22
N GLY A 91 11.01 16.51 3.98
CA GLY A 91 11.57 17.82 4.32
C GLY A 91 10.60 18.67 5.17
N PRO A 92 10.29 19.93 4.79
CA PRO A 92 9.40 20.79 5.58
C PRO A 92 7.92 20.36 5.50
N ASP A 93 7.55 19.55 4.51
CA ASP A 93 6.18 19.13 4.29
C ASP A 93 5.74 18.10 5.35
N ARG A 94 4.50 18.23 5.81
CA ARG A 94 3.92 17.36 6.83
C ARG A 94 2.81 16.53 6.20
N VAL A 95 3.00 15.22 6.17
CA VAL A 95 2.03 14.25 5.65
C VAL A 95 2.03 13.00 6.52
N PHE A 96 0.88 12.35 6.72
CA PHE A 96 0.89 11.04 7.38
C PHE A 96 1.51 10.01 6.45
N THR A 97 2.35 9.16 7.04
CA THR A 97 2.95 7.99 6.38
C THR A 97 2.76 6.77 7.27
N GLN A 98 2.89 5.58 6.69
CA GLN A 98 2.83 4.34 7.47
C GLN A 98 4.03 4.17 8.43
N GLU A 99 5.08 5.00 8.29
CA GLU A 99 6.25 5.04 9.19
C GLU A 99 5.98 5.98 10.37
N ASN A 100 5.48 7.18 10.09
CA ASN A 100 5.32 8.22 11.10
C ASN A 100 3.99 8.15 11.85
N PHE A 101 3.05 7.29 11.44
CA PHE A 101 1.72 7.16 12.05
C PHE A 101 1.79 6.94 13.57
N PHE A 102 2.77 6.17 14.04
CA PHE A 102 2.99 5.89 15.45
C PHE A 102 3.91 6.91 16.16
N ASN A 103 4.33 8.01 15.53
CA ASN A 103 5.11 9.06 16.21
C ASN A 103 4.27 9.84 17.22
N ASN A 104 2.94 9.71 17.17
CA ASN A 104 2.04 10.23 18.19
C ASN A 104 1.97 9.27 19.39
N GLU A 105 2.34 9.76 20.57
CA GLU A 105 2.32 8.99 21.82
C GLU A 105 0.93 8.46 22.20
N ARG A 106 -0.14 9.23 21.92
CA ARG A 106 -1.52 8.77 22.18
C ARG A 106 -1.90 7.59 21.28
N THR A 107 -1.41 7.56 20.04
CA THR A 107 -1.59 6.40 19.15
C THR A 107 -0.91 5.16 19.73
N ARG A 108 0.33 5.29 20.23
CA ARG A 108 1.07 4.18 20.86
C ARG A 108 0.40 3.65 22.13
N GLN A 109 -0.29 4.51 22.88
CA GLN A 109 -1.06 4.12 24.07
C GLN A 109 -2.28 3.24 23.71
N VAL A 110 -2.85 3.41 22.52
CA VAL A 110 -3.93 2.55 22.03
C VAL A 110 -3.38 1.20 21.57
N ILE A 111 -2.37 1.21 20.69
CA ILE A 111 -1.73 0.00 20.18
C ILE A 111 -0.30 0.27 19.70
N THR A 112 0.62 -0.65 19.99
CA THR A 112 2.02 -0.49 19.60
C THR A 112 2.25 -0.94 18.14
N PRO A 113 3.21 -0.33 17.41
CA PRO A 113 3.53 -0.75 16.04
C PRO A 113 3.97 -2.21 15.95
N GLU A 114 4.63 -2.76 16.97
CA GLU A 114 5.05 -4.16 17.01
C GLU A 114 3.86 -5.12 17.15
N ARG A 115 2.80 -4.68 17.83
CA ARG A 115 1.55 -5.43 17.94
C ARG A 115 0.82 -5.40 16.60
N VAL A 116 0.68 -4.21 15.99
CA VAL A 116 0.05 -4.06 14.67
C VAL A 116 0.77 -4.88 13.60
N SER A 117 2.11 -4.85 13.57
CA SER A 117 2.90 -5.60 12.58
C SER A 117 2.70 -7.11 12.63
N ARG A 118 2.24 -7.65 13.76
CA ARG A 118 2.03 -9.09 13.95
C ARG A 118 0.60 -9.55 13.67
N GLN A 119 -0.40 -8.73 13.97
CA GLN A 119 -1.81 -9.19 13.96
C GLN A 119 -2.80 -8.17 13.41
N GLY A 120 -2.35 -7.00 12.97
CA GLY A 120 -3.23 -5.92 12.54
C GLY A 120 -3.92 -5.19 13.68
N ILE A 121 -5.08 -4.60 13.37
CA ILE A 121 -5.89 -3.76 14.25
C ILE A 121 -7.35 -4.26 14.19
N THR A 122 -8.04 -4.24 15.33
CA THR A 122 -9.48 -4.55 15.46
C THR A 122 -10.20 -3.38 16.09
#